data_AF-A0A1V3C356-F1
#
_entry.id   AF-A0A1V3C356-F1
#
_cell.length_a   1.000
_cell.length_b   1.000
_cell.length_c   1.000
_cell.angle_alpha   90.00
_cell.angle_beta   90.00
_cell.angle_gamma   90.00
#
_symmetry.space_group_name_H-M   'P 1'
#
loop_
_entity.id
_entity.type
_entity.pdbx_description
1 polymer ?
#
loop_
_entity_poly.entity_id
_entity_poly.type
_entity_poly.pdbx_seq_one_letter_code
_entity_poly.pdbx_strand_id
1 'polypeptide(L)'
;MLQIFPVQDLRRISARLHGEFNALSRRCVERCVSDTWHCVEHLGITVTPHLVERVAREHLEAMVNSVPPSQTVRKASRRPGTSLFTSHHTVSGPR
;
A
#
# COMPACT_ATOMS: atom_id res chain seq x y z
N MET A 1 4.49 27.19 3.28
CA MET A 1 5.67 26.75 4.04
C MET A 1 5.85 25.27 3.75
N LEU A 2 6.93 24.88 3.06
CA LEU A 2 7.26 23.46 2.85
C LEU A 2 7.80 22.92 4.18
N GLN A 3 6.98 22.15 4.90
CA GLN A 3 7.40 21.49 6.14
C GLN A 3 8.26 20.30 5.74
N ILE A 4 9.59 20.49 5.70
CA ILE A 4 10.55 19.43 5.41
C ILE A 4 10.60 18.53 6.65
N PHE A 5 9.73 17.53 6.68
CA PHE A 5 9.73 16.53 7.73
C PHE A 5 11.03 15.70 7.63
N PRO A 6 11.79 15.53 8.72
CA PRO A 6 13.09 14.90 8.63
C PRO A 6 12.93 13.41 8.31
N VAL A 7 13.55 12.97 7.21
CA VAL A 7 13.59 11.56 6.76
C VAL A 7 14.02 10.59 7.86
N GLN A 8 14.80 11.09 8.83
CA GLN A 8 15.25 10.33 10.00
C GLN A 8 14.09 9.93 10.92
N ASP A 9 13.10 10.80 11.12
CA ASP A 9 11.94 10.52 11.96
C ASP A 9 11.05 9.45 11.32
N LEU A 10 10.81 9.53 10.01
CA LEU A 10 10.05 8.51 9.28
C LEU A 10 10.73 7.14 9.40
N ARG A 11 12.06 7.05 9.22
CA ARG A 11 12.80 5.80 9.38
C ARG A 11 12.66 5.23 10.80
N ARG A 12 12.74 6.08 11.83
CA ARG A 12 12.61 5.65 13.23
C ARG A 12 11.20 5.16 13.55
N ILE A 13 10.18 5.85 13.05
CA ILE A 13 8.78 5.46 13.18
C ILE A 13 8.54 4.12 12.46
N SER A 14 8.98 3.98 11.20
CA SER A 14 8.83 2.75 10.43
C SER A 14 9.51 1.56 11.11
N ALA A 15 10.70 1.74 11.69
CA ALA A 15 11.38 0.68 12.41
C ALA A 15 10.60 0.24 13.67
N ARG A 16 10.06 1.19 14.44
CA ARG A 16 9.25 0.90 15.63
C ARG A 16 7.96 0.17 15.26
N LEU A 17 7.21 0.71 14.30
CA LEU A 17 5.95 0.10 13.84
C LEU A 17 6.19 -1.28 13.19
N HIS A 18 7.30 -1.50 12.50
CA HIS A 18 7.61 -2.82 11.98
C HIS A 18 7.86 -3.85 13.09
N GLY A 19 8.40 -3.43 14.24
CA GLY A 19 8.50 -4.29 15.43
C GLY A 19 7.13 -4.68 15.99
N GLU A 20 6.19 -3.73 16.04
CA GLU A 20 4.81 -3.95 16.50
C GLU A 20 3.99 -4.80 15.51
N PHE A 21 4.12 -4.55 14.20
CA PHE A 21 3.35 -5.17 13.13
C PHE A 21 4.19 -6.14 12.28
N ASN A 22 4.94 -7.04 12.93
CA ASN A 22 5.87 -7.96 12.25
C ASN A 22 5.21 -8.93 11.25
N ALA A 23 3.89 -9.12 11.34
CA ALA A 23 3.11 -9.92 10.39
C ALA A 23 2.99 -9.24 9.01
N LEU A 24 3.19 -7.93 8.95
CA LEU A 24 3.23 -7.16 7.70
C LEU A 24 4.66 -7.03 7.20
N SER A 25 4.85 -7.00 5.88
CA SER A 25 6.17 -6.75 5.32
C SER A 25 6.69 -5.35 5.69
N ARG A 26 7.99 -5.23 5.94
CA ARG A 26 8.67 -3.94 6.19
C ARG A 26 8.32 -2.85 5.18
N ARG A 27 8.31 -3.18 3.89
CA ARG A 27 7.96 -2.25 2.82
C ARG A 27 6.53 -1.72 2.94
N CYS A 28 5.60 -2.55 3.42
CA CYS A 28 4.22 -2.15 3.66
C CYS A 28 4.14 -1.10 4.77
N VAL A 29 4.86 -1.31 5.87
CA VAL A 29 4.93 -0.36 6.99
C VAL A 29 5.59 0.95 6.56
N GLU A 30 6.72 0.89 5.86
CA GLU A 30 7.43 2.09 5.36
C GLU A 30 6.55 2.92 4.42
N ARG A 31 5.81 2.25 3.53
CA ARG A 31 4.85 2.91 2.64
C ARG A 31 3.70 3.54 3.42
N CYS A 32 3.10 2.82 4.38
CA CYS A 32 2.00 3.35 5.19
C CYS A 32 2.40 4.61 5.97
N VAL A 33 3.60 4.63 6.56
CA VAL A 33 4.15 5.81 7.25
C VAL A 33 4.36 6.98 6.28
N SER A 34 4.90 6.71 5.09
CA SER A 34 5.13 7.74 4.06
C SER A 34 3.82 8.30 3.50
N ASP A 35 2.85 7.44 3.21
CA ASP A 35 1.53 7.82 2.71
C ASP A 35 0.79 8.66 3.79
N THR A 36 0.89 8.27 5.06
CA THR A 36 0.32 9.04 6.18
C THR A 36 0.91 10.45 6.25
N TRP A 37 2.23 10.59 6.13
CA TRP A 37 2.88 11.89 6.12
C TRP A 37 2.35 12.77 4.98
N HIS A 38 2.33 12.25 3.75
CA HIS A 38 1.81 12.98 2.59
C HIS A 38 0.33 13.34 2.74
N CYS A 39 -0.49 12.46 3.31
CA CYS A 39 -1.90 12.76 3.56
C CYS A 39 -2.06 13.91 4.57
N VAL A 40 -1.33 13.89 5.69
CA VAL A 40 -1.41 14.96 6.71
C VAL A 40 -0.91 16.29 6.14
N GLU A 41 0.19 16.27 5.39
CA GLU A 41 0.72 17.44 4.69
C GLU A 41 -0.31 18.00 3.70
N HIS A 42 -0.93 17.14 2.89
CA HIS A 42 -1.93 17.52 1.91
C HIS A 42 -3.17 18.16 2.55
N LEU A 43 -3.53 17.73 3.76
CA LEU A 43 -4.64 18.31 4.52
C LEU A 43 -4.29 19.68 5.15
N GLY A 44 -3.05 20.16 5.00
CA GLY A 44 -2.61 21.43 5.60
C GLY A 44 -2.47 21.35 7.12
N ILE A 45 -2.44 20.15 7.70
CA ILE A 45 -2.26 19.92 9.13
C ILE A 45 -0.77 20.00 9.45
N THR A 46 -0.41 20.64 10.56
CA THR A 46 0.96 20.63 11.06
C THR A 46 1.42 19.20 11.32
N VAL A 47 2.30 18.70 10.47
CA VAL A 47 2.85 17.35 10.57
C VAL A 47 3.79 17.28 11.77
N THR A 48 3.54 16.32 12.66
CA THR A 48 4.47 15.96 13.75
C THR A 48 4.76 14.46 13.71
N PRO A 49 5.93 14.00 14.23
CA PRO A 49 6.25 12.58 14.28
C PRO A 49 5.22 11.76 15.05
N HIS A 50 4.70 12.32 16.14
CA HIS A 50 3.69 11.67 16.96
C HIS A 50 2.36 11.50 16.21
N LEU A 51 1.93 12.51 15.45
CA LEU A 51 0.72 12.42 14.64
C LEU A 51 0.85 11.36 13.55
N VAL A 52 1.96 11.39 12.79
CA VAL A 52 2.22 10.41 11.72
C VAL A 52 2.24 8.99 12.26
N GLU A 53 2.95 8.77 13.36
CA GLU A 53 3.00 7.45 14.00
C GLU A 53 1.61 6.97 14.44
N ARG A 54 0.83 7.84 15.11
CA ARG A 54 -0.48 7.45 15.63
C ARG A 54 -1.42 7.06 14.50
N VAL A 55 -1.51 7.87 13.45
CA VAL A 55 -2.38 7.60 12.30
C VAL A 55 -1.91 6.37 11.53
N ALA A 56 -0.59 6.20 11.35
CA ALA A 56 -0.04 5.02 10.69
C ALA A 56 -0.33 3.74 11.50
N ARG A 57 -0.19 3.77 12.83
CA ARG A 57 -0.53 2.63 13.71
C ARG A 57 -1.98 2.21 13.54
N GLU A 58 -2.90 3.15 13.63
CA GLU A 58 -4.35 2.91 13.43
C GLU A 58 -4.62 2.29 12.05
N HIS A 59 -3.96 2.79 11.01
CA HIS A 59 -4.11 2.25 9.66
C HIS A 59 -3.59 0.81 9.55
N LEU A 60 -2.42 0.52 10.12
CA LEU A 60 -1.86 -0.83 10.13
C LEU A 60 -2.72 -1.81 10.94
N GLU A 61 -3.26 -1.37 12.07
CA GLU A 61 -4.20 -2.15 12.87
C GLU A 61 -5.47 -2.48 12.08
N ALA A 62 -6.04 -1.48 11.39
CA ALA A 62 -7.17 -1.70 10.48
C ALA A 62 -6.82 -2.67 9.36
N MET A 63 -5.61 -2.61 8.78
CA MET A 63 -5.15 -3.54 7.76
C MET A 63 -5.03 -4.99 8.25
N VAL A 64 -4.59 -5.19 9.49
CA VAL A 64 -4.48 -6.54 10.09
C VAL A 64 -5.85 -7.10 10.41
N ASN A 65 -6.75 -6.27 10.93
CA ASN A 65 -8.07 -6.69 11.40
C ASN A 65 -9.12 -6.77 10.28
N SER A 66 -8.87 -6.15 9.12
CA SER A 66 -9.78 -6.20 7.98
C SER A 66 -9.35 -7.26 6.95
N VAL A 67 -10.34 -7.94 6.36
CA VAL A 67 -10.13 -8.73 5.15
C VAL A 67 -10.58 -7.88 3.96
N PRO A 68 -9.67 -7.46 3.06
CA PRO A 68 -10.08 -6.70 1.88
C PRO A 68 -10.95 -7.59 0.99
N PRO A 69 -12.13 -7.11 0.52
CA PRO A 69 -12.99 -7.89 -0.36
C PRO A 69 -12.31 -8.27 -1.68
N SER A 70 -11.29 -7.53 -2.12
CA SER A 70 -10.49 -7.82 -3.31
C SER A 70 -9.56 -9.04 -3.17
N GLN A 71 -9.25 -9.50 -1.95
CA GLN A 71 -8.48 -10.73 -1.75
C GLN A 71 -9.29 -12.02 -2.00
N THR A 72 -10.62 -11.97 -1.84
CA THR A 72 -11.47 -13.16 -2.07
C THR A 72 -11.52 -13.53 -3.56
N VAL A 73 -11.55 -12.54 -4.45
CA VAL A 73 -11.56 -12.74 -5.91
C VAL A 73 -10.24 -13.34 -6.43
N ARG A 74 -9.09 -12.90 -5.89
CA ARG A 74 -7.77 -13.44 -6.31
C ARG A 74 -7.56 -14.89 -5.87
N LYS A 75 -8.19 -15.34 -4.78
CA LYS A 75 -8.15 -16.76 -4.36
C LYS A 75 -9.01 -17.66 -5.25
N ALA A 76 -10.08 -17.14 -5.84
CA ALA A 76 -10.96 -17.91 -6.75
C ALA A 76 -10.37 -18.13 -8.16
N SER A 77 -9.36 -17.34 -8.56
CA SER A 77 -8.81 -17.38 -9.93
C SER A 77 -7.67 -18.40 -10.14
N ARG A 78 -7.31 -19.23 -9.15
CA ARG A 78 -6.34 -20.34 -9.34
C ARG A 78 -7.02 -21.63 -9.82
N ARG A 79 -8.03 -21.53 -10.68
CA ARG A 79 -8.41 -22.67 -11.54
C ARG A 79 -7.47 -22.67 -12.75
N PRO A 80 -6.78 -23.78 -13.08
CA PRO A 80 -6.05 -23.89 -14.34
C PRO A 80 -7.08 -23.91 -15.47
N GLY A 81 -7.34 -22.73 -16.03
CA GLY A 81 -8.18 -22.55 -17.20
C GLY A 81 -7.38 -22.91 -18.45
N THR A 82 -7.76 -24.03 -19.04
CA THR A 82 -7.37 -24.53 -20.35
C THR A 82 -7.25 -23.41 -21.39
N SER A 83 -6.08 -23.31 -22.01
CA SER A 83 -5.80 -22.43 -23.16
C SER A 83 -6.70 -22.80 -24.33
N LEU A 84 -7.68 -21.95 -24.65
CA LEU A 84 -8.40 -21.99 -25.94
C LEU A 84 -8.85 -20.58 -26.31
N PHE A 85 -7.91 -19.74 -26.75
CA PHE A 85 -8.23 -18.66 -27.68
C PHE A 85 -7.17 -18.61 -28.76
N THR A 86 -7.38 -19.46 -29.77
CA THR A 86 -6.74 -19.36 -31.07
C THR A 86 -7.33 -18.14 -31.79
N SER A 87 -6.66 -17.00 -31.72
CA SER A 87 -6.97 -15.86 -32.60
C SER A 87 -6.29 -16.07 -33.95
N HIS A 88 -7.07 -16.51 -34.94
CA HIS A 88 -6.67 -16.42 -36.35
C HIS A 88 -6.81 -14.96 -36.82
N HIS A 89 -5.67 -14.28 -36.92
CA HIS A 89 -5.54 -13.00 -37.61
C HIS A 89 -5.38 -13.30 -39.11
N THR A 90 -6.45 -13.17 -39.90
CA THR A 90 -6.35 -13.09 -41.36
C THR A 90 -6.40 -11.62 -41.77
N VAL A 91 -5.21 -11.05 -41.97
CA VAL A 91 -5.01 -9.84 -42.78
C VAL A 91 -5.31 -10.21 -44.23
N SER A 92 -6.35 -9.61 -44.79
CA SER A 92 -6.47 -9.47 -46.25
C SER A 92 -6.12 -8.03 -46.61
N GLY A 93 -4.95 -7.87 -47.22
CA GLY A 93 -4.51 -6.67 -47.92
C GLY A 93 -5.12 -6.54 -49.33
N PRO A 94 -4.71 -5.52 -50.10
CA PRO A 94 -5.62 -4.68 -50.89
C PRO A 94 -5.61 -4.96 -52.40
N ARG A 95 -6.66 -4.53 -53.09
CA ARG A 95 -6.64 -4.04 -54.49
C ARG A 95 -7.69 -2.94 -54.66
#